data_AF-A0A1F3Y0E0-F1
#
_entry.id   AF-A0A1F3Y0E0-F1
#
_cell.length_a   1.000
_cell.length_b   1.000
_cell.length_c   1.000
_cell.angle_alpha   90.00
_cell.angle_beta   90.00
_cell.angle_gamma   90.00
#
_symmetry.space_group_name_H-M   'P 1'
#
loop_
_entity.id
_entity.type
_entity.pdbx_description
1 polymer ?
#
loop_
_entity_poly.entity_id
_entity_poly.type
_entity_poly.pdbx_seq_one_letter_code
_entity_poly.pdbx_strand_id
1 'polypeptide(L)'
;MEKTLTQVYQTLEKLVGLHRQLLDTVRMERDALVQADKKGVEEAVRAKQAIIEAVRMCESERLKKVGELALLWKKPLRDLTLPLIIIAIQGEDPRAAEQLRGAYNALTILIQRITDQNNDNRAFVEKSLEHVHAMKRNVLGESVPKSNTYTQQGQKSNPVNGARLISKEA
;
A
#
# COMPACT_ATOMS: atom_id res chain seq x y z
N MET A 1 -6.72 37.54 3.36
CA MET A 1 -5.82 36.63 2.63
C MET A 1 -5.22 35.60 3.58
N GLU A 2 -4.61 36.01 4.69
CA GLU A 2 -4.03 35.10 5.70
C GLU A 2 -5.01 34.01 6.16
N LYS A 3 -6.25 34.36 6.52
CA LYS A 3 -7.24 33.40 7.05
C LYS A 3 -7.49 32.20 6.13
N THR A 4 -7.65 32.41 4.83
CA THR A 4 -7.90 31.34 3.86
C THR A 4 -6.67 30.46 3.67
N LEU A 5 -5.47 31.06 3.70
CA LEU A 5 -4.22 30.33 3.59
C LEU A 5 -3.93 29.47 4.83
N THR A 6 -4.19 30.01 6.03
CA THR A 6 -4.15 29.25 7.28
C THR A 6 -5.14 28.09 7.26
N GLN A 7 -6.35 28.28 6.72
CA GLN A 7 -7.33 27.21 6.60
C GLN A 7 -6.88 26.09 5.64
N VAL A 8 -6.19 26.42 4.55
CA VAL A 8 -5.58 25.42 3.65
C VAL A 8 -4.48 24.66 4.38
N TYR A 9 -3.62 25.36 5.11
CA TYR A 9 -2.57 24.74 5.93
C TYR A 9 -3.14 23.78 6.97
N GLN A 10 -4.16 24.19 7.73
CA GLN A 10 -4.82 23.34 8.72
C GLN A 10 -5.42 22.07 8.08
N THR A 11 -6.00 22.17 6.90
CA THR A 11 -6.50 20.99 6.19
C THR A 11 -5.37 20.08 5.74
N LEU A 12 -4.22 20.64 5.34
CA LEU A 12 -3.03 19.85 5.02
C LEU A 12 -2.44 19.14 6.24
N GLU A 13 -2.36 19.79 7.40
CA GLU A 13 -1.92 19.13 8.63
C GLU A 13 -2.85 17.98 9.02
N LYS A 14 -4.16 18.17 8.88
CA LYS A 14 -5.14 17.09 9.08
C LYS A 14 -4.89 15.92 8.11
N LEU A 15 -4.65 16.21 6.84
CA LEU A 15 -4.29 15.18 5.85
C LEU A 15 -3.01 14.45 6.24
N VAL A 16 -1.97 15.15 6.69
CA VAL A 16 -0.73 14.53 7.20
C VAL A 16 -1.03 13.59 8.36
N GLY A 17 -1.86 14.02 9.32
CA GLY A 17 -2.27 13.20 10.46
C GLY A 17 -2.99 11.91 10.02
N LEU A 18 -3.95 12.03 9.11
CA LEU A 18 -4.68 10.88 8.57
C LEU A 18 -3.74 9.92 7.80
N HIS A 19 -2.79 10.43 7.03
CA HIS A 19 -1.82 9.58 6.33
C HIS A 19 -0.85 8.88 7.29
N ARG A 20 -0.48 9.51 8.42
CA ARG A 20 0.29 8.83 9.48
C ARG A 20 -0.50 7.66 10.07
N GLN A 21 -1.76 7.91 10.44
CA GLN A 21 -2.65 6.85 10.94
C GLN A 21 -2.83 5.73 9.91
N LEU A 22 -2.93 6.07 8.63
CA LEU A 22 -3.02 5.09 7.55
C LEU A 22 -1.75 4.24 7.47
N LEU A 23 -0.57 4.85 7.54
CA LEU A 23 0.70 4.13 7.53
C LEU A 23 0.80 3.15 8.70
N ASP A 24 0.41 3.58 9.91
CA ASP A 24 0.42 2.73 11.09
C ASP A 24 -0.57 1.56 10.94
N THR A 25 -1.76 1.81 10.38
CA THR A 25 -2.76 0.76 10.11
C THR A 25 -2.28 -0.27 9.08
N VAL A 26 -1.57 0.17 8.03
CA VAL A 26 -1.01 -0.73 7.02
C VAL A 26 0.14 -1.57 7.61
N ARG A 27 0.88 -1.05 8.59
CA ARG A 27 1.87 -1.83 9.36
C ARG A 27 1.20 -2.84 10.28
N MET A 28 0.13 -2.47 10.96
CA MET A 28 -0.65 -3.41 11.78
C MET A 28 -1.23 -4.55 10.93
N GLU A 29 -1.71 -4.24 9.71
CA GLU A 29 -2.13 -5.27 8.76
C GLU A 29 -0.97 -6.21 8.42
N ARG A 30 0.24 -5.68 8.19
CA ARG A 30 1.42 -6.51 7.93
C ARG A 30 1.70 -7.46 9.08
N ASP A 31 1.68 -6.95 10.31
CA ASP A 31 1.96 -7.76 11.49
C ASP A 31 0.89 -8.85 11.68
N ALA A 32 -0.39 -8.50 11.51
CA ALA A 32 -1.48 -9.48 11.58
C ALA A 32 -1.38 -10.55 10.49
N LEU A 33 -0.99 -10.17 9.26
CA LEU A 33 -0.73 -11.11 8.17
C LEU A 33 0.41 -12.08 8.49
N VAL A 34 1.50 -11.59 9.08
CA VAL A 34 2.65 -12.42 9.49
C VAL A 34 2.27 -13.38 10.61
N GLN A 35 1.42 -12.95 11.55
CA GLN A 35 0.93 -13.79 12.65
C GLN A 35 -0.21 -14.74 12.25
N ALA A 36 -0.65 -14.70 10.98
CA ALA A 36 -1.83 -15.42 10.50
C ALA A 36 -3.11 -15.12 11.33
N ASP A 37 -3.19 -13.93 11.93
CA ASP A 37 -4.34 -13.50 12.71
C ASP A 37 -5.44 -12.95 11.79
N LYS A 38 -6.39 -13.83 11.44
CA LYS A 38 -7.54 -13.47 10.62
C LYS A 38 -8.33 -12.27 11.19
N LYS A 39 -8.54 -12.21 12.50
CA LYS A 39 -9.33 -11.12 13.10
C LYS A 39 -8.57 -9.80 13.03
N GLY A 40 -7.28 -9.81 13.35
CA GLY A 40 -6.41 -8.64 13.22
C GLY A 40 -6.37 -8.10 11.79
N VAL A 41 -6.34 -8.97 10.77
CA VAL A 41 -6.40 -8.56 9.37
C VAL A 41 -7.75 -7.92 9.03
N GLU A 42 -8.87 -8.51 9.44
CA GLU A 42 -10.21 -7.95 9.19
C GLU A 42 -10.39 -6.57 9.86
N GLU A 43 -9.92 -6.41 11.09
CA GLU A 43 -9.95 -5.14 11.83
C GLU A 43 -9.07 -4.08 11.17
N ALA A 44 -7.84 -4.44 10.77
CA ALA A 44 -6.93 -3.52 10.08
C ALA A 44 -7.51 -3.06 8.73
N VAL A 45 -8.15 -3.95 7.97
CA VAL A 45 -8.81 -3.60 6.70
C VAL A 45 -9.98 -2.64 6.93
N ARG A 46 -10.82 -2.87 7.95
CA ARG A 46 -11.92 -1.96 8.30
C ARG A 46 -11.41 -0.58 8.72
N ALA A 47 -10.38 -0.55 9.58
CA ALA A 47 -9.75 0.70 10.01
C ALA A 47 -9.17 1.47 8.81
N LYS A 48 -8.49 0.77 7.90
CA LYS A 48 -7.93 1.34 6.67
C LYS A 48 -9.02 1.99 5.82
N GLN A 49 -10.15 1.32 5.62
CA GLN A 49 -11.28 1.83 4.84
C GLN A 49 -11.86 3.12 5.46
N ALA A 50 -12.06 3.13 6.78
CA ALA A 50 -12.55 4.32 7.49
C ALA A 50 -11.59 5.51 7.36
N ILE A 51 -10.27 5.27 7.46
CA ILE A 51 -9.26 6.32 7.29
C ILE A 51 -9.25 6.84 5.84
N ILE A 52 -9.36 5.96 4.84
CA ILE A 52 -9.43 6.37 3.42
C ILE A 52 -10.65 7.26 3.16
N GLU A 53 -11.80 6.94 3.74
CA GLU A 53 -13.00 7.79 3.64
C GLU A 53 -12.78 9.15 4.30
N ALA A 54 -12.18 9.20 5.48
CA ALA A 54 -11.81 10.45 6.14
C ALA A 54 -10.82 11.28 5.31
N VAL A 55 -9.83 10.64 4.67
CA VAL A 55 -8.89 11.30 3.75
C VAL A 55 -9.63 11.91 2.56
N ARG A 56 -10.58 11.18 1.95
CA ARG A 56 -11.39 11.69 0.82
C ARG A 56 -12.23 12.91 1.22
N MET A 57 -12.84 12.88 2.40
CA MET A 57 -13.61 14.02 2.93
C MET A 57 -12.71 15.23 3.17
N CYS A 58 -11.55 15.02 3.80
CA CYS A 58 -10.58 16.08 4.08
C CYS A 58 -9.99 16.68 2.80
N GLU A 59 -9.72 15.85 1.79
CA GLU A 59 -9.24 16.31 0.48
C GLU A 59 -10.31 17.13 -0.27
N SER A 60 -11.59 16.73 -0.18
CA SER A 60 -12.69 17.54 -0.70
C SER A 60 -12.76 18.92 -0.02
N GLU A 61 -12.57 18.97 1.30
CA GLU A 61 -12.48 20.24 2.05
C GLU A 61 -11.30 21.09 1.57
N ARG A 62 -10.13 20.46 1.34
CA ARG A 62 -8.94 21.15 0.82
C ARG A 62 -9.22 21.79 -0.54
N LEU A 63 -9.84 21.04 -1.45
CA LEU A 63 -10.17 21.52 -2.79
C LEU A 63 -11.15 22.70 -2.75
N LYS A 64 -12.15 22.67 -1.85
CA LYS A 64 -13.06 23.81 -1.64
C LYS A 64 -12.32 25.06 -1.20
N LYS A 65 -11.44 24.94 -0.21
CA LYS A 65 -10.63 26.06 0.31
C LYS A 65 -9.66 26.62 -0.73
N VAL A 66 -9.03 25.75 -1.52
CA VAL A 66 -8.19 26.18 -2.65
C VAL A 66 -9.04 26.86 -3.74
N GLY A 67 -10.28 26.43 -3.95
CA GLY A 67 -11.26 27.11 -4.81
C GLY A 67 -11.59 28.53 -4.35
N GLU A 68 -11.82 28.72 -3.05
CA GLU A 68 -12.03 30.04 -2.47
C GLU A 68 -10.79 30.94 -2.64
N LEU A 69 -9.59 30.36 -2.47
CA LEU A 69 -8.33 31.05 -2.69
C LEU A 69 -8.14 31.44 -4.16
N ALA A 70 -8.59 30.60 -5.10
CA ALA A 70 -8.57 30.89 -6.53
C ALA A 70 -9.42 32.10 -6.92
N LEU A 71 -10.61 32.20 -6.33
CA LEU A 71 -11.49 33.35 -6.50
C LEU A 71 -10.85 34.64 -5.97
N LEU A 72 -10.19 34.57 -4.81
CA LEU A 72 -9.50 35.71 -4.21
C LEU A 72 -8.31 36.19 -5.05
N TRP A 73 -7.52 35.26 -5.61
CA TRP A 73 -6.35 35.57 -6.42
C TRP A 73 -6.67 35.85 -7.88
N LYS A 74 -7.95 35.72 -8.28
CA LYS A 74 -8.41 35.86 -9.67
C LYS A 74 -7.61 34.98 -10.65
N LYS A 75 -7.23 33.79 -10.19
CA LYS A 75 -6.52 32.78 -10.99
C LYS A 75 -7.41 31.57 -11.22
N PRO A 76 -7.30 30.88 -12.37
CA PRO A 76 -8.05 29.65 -12.57
C PRO A 76 -7.56 28.58 -11.58
N LEU A 77 -8.49 27.75 -11.11
CA LEU A 77 -8.19 26.67 -10.14
C LEU A 77 -7.08 25.72 -10.64
N ARG A 78 -6.97 25.54 -11.95
CA ARG A 78 -5.96 24.70 -12.61
C ARG A 78 -4.53 25.19 -12.36
N ASP A 79 -4.35 26.49 -12.16
CA ASP A 79 -3.03 27.12 -11.96
C ASP A 79 -2.68 27.28 -10.47
N LEU A 80 -3.52 26.75 -9.59
CA LEU A 80 -3.38 26.82 -8.13
C LEU A 80 -3.02 25.47 -7.53
N THR A 81 -1.94 24.90 -8.04
CA THR A 81 -1.30 23.75 -7.41
C THR A 81 -0.56 24.19 -6.15
N LEU A 82 -0.41 23.28 -5.18
CA LEU A 82 0.31 23.57 -3.93
C LEU A 82 1.73 24.13 -4.14
N PRO A 83 2.54 23.58 -5.07
CA PRO A 83 3.85 24.14 -5.38
C PRO A 83 3.78 25.59 -5.89
N LEU A 84 2.80 25.91 -6.74
CA LEU A 84 2.62 27.27 -7.26
C LEU A 84 2.12 28.24 -6.18
N ILE A 85 1.26 27.78 -5.27
CA ILE A 85 0.83 28.55 -4.10
C ILE A 85 2.04 28.89 -3.22
N ILE A 86 2.91 27.92 -2.93
CA ILE A 86 4.12 28.11 -2.12
C ILE A 86 5.03 29.16 -2.75
N ILE A 87 5.28 29.07 -4.07
CA ILE A 87 6.12 30.05 -4.79
C ILE A 87 5.50 31.44 -4.74
N ALA A 88 4.19 31.56 -4.93
CA ALA A 88 3.48 32.83 -4.96
C ALA A 88 3.54 33.57 -3.62
N ILE A 89 3.44 32.85 -2.50
CA ILE A 89 3.48 33.46 -1.16
C ILE A 89 4.88 33.58 -0.58
N GLN A 90 5.90 32.95 -1.17
CA GLN A 90 7.25 32.95 -0.62
C GLN A 90 7.85 34.36 -0.49
N GLY A 91 7.43 35.30 -1.34
CA GLY A 91 7.83 36.71 -1.24
C GLY A 91 7.03 37.55 -0.24
N GLU A 92 5.79 37.16 0.07
CA GLU A 92 4.89 37.91 0.97
C GLU A 92 4.93 37.37 2.40
N ASP A 93 4.86 36.04 2.57
CA ASP A 93 4.91 35.34 3.85
C ASP A 93 5.82 34.10 3.75
N PRO A 94 7.13 34.27 4.01
CA PRO A 94 8.09 33.18 3.97
C PRO A 94 7.80 32.07 5.00
N ARG A 95 7.17 32.40 6.13
CA ARG A 95 6.88 31.44 7.20
C ARG A 95 5.76 30.49 6.77
N ALA A 96 4.68 31.03 6.23
CA ALA A 96 3.58 30.20 5.70
C ALA A 96 4.01 29.37 4.48
N ALA A 97 4.88 29.90 3.64
CA ALA A 97 5.48 29.17 2.52
C ALA A 97 6.23 27.92 2.99
N GLU A 98 7.06 28.07 4.02
CA GLU A 98 7.86 26.96 4.56
C GLU A 98 6.98 25.92 5.27
N GLN A 99 5.95 26.35 6.00
CA GLN A 99 4.96 25.46 6.61
C GLN A 99 4.23 24.60 5.57
N LEU A 100 3.73 25.22 4.50
CA LEU A 100 3.06 24.50 3.41
C LEU A 100 4.01 23.55 2.67
N ARG A 101 5.27 23.95 2.46
CA ARG A 101 6.30 23.09 1.88
C ARG A 101 6.59 21.88 2.76
N GLY A 102 6.71 22.08 4.08
CA GLY A 102 6.89 21.01 5.05
C GLY A 102 5.73 19.99 5.03
N ALA A 103 4.49 20.47 5.05
CA ALA A 103 3.31 19.62 4.97
C ALA A 103 3.22 18.86 3.64
N TYR A 104 3.52 19.52 2.52
CA TYR A 104 3.54 18.89 1.19
C TYR A 104 4.60 17.79 1.07
N ASN A 105 5.81 18.05 1.54
CA ASN A 105 6.89 17.06 1.54
C ASN A 105 6.55 15.88 2.45
N ALA A 106 6.00 16.14 3.63
CA ALA A 106 5.55 15.10 4.54
C ALA A 106 4.47 14.20 3.90
N LEU A 107 3.47 14.79 3.23
CA LEU A 107 2.45 14.03 2.51
C LEU A 107 3.05 13.17 1.41
N THR A 108 3.93 13.73 0.58
CA THR A 108 4.58 13.00 -0.52
C THR A 108 5.35 11.78 0.01
N ILE A 109 6.14 11.95 1.08
CA ILE A 109 6.89 10.86 1.71
C ILE A 109 5.94 9.81 2.30
N LEU A 110 4.87 10.23 2.98
CA LEU A 110 3.91 9.31 3.59
C LEU A 110 3.17 8.49 2.53
N ILE A 111 2.71 9.13 1.45
CA ILE A 111 2.03 8.46 0.33
C ILE A 111 2.94 7.40 -0.29
N GLN A 112 4.21 7.74 -0.52
CA GLN A 112 5.18 6.78 -1.05
C GLN A 112 5.33 5.58 -0.11
N ARG A 113 5.57 5.81 1.18
CA ARG A 113 5.73 4.73 2.18
C ARG A 113 4.50 3.85 2.32
N ILE A 114 3.31 4.44 2.30
CA ILE A 114 2.04 3.69 2.35
C ILE A 114 1.90 2.82 1.11
N THR A 115 2.24 3.35 -0.06
CA THR A 115 2.16 2.63 -1.33
C THR A 115 3.13 1.44 -1.34
N ASP A 116 4.38 1.67 -0.94
CA ASP A 116 5.40 0.63 -0.87
C ASP A 116 4.98 -0.48 0.10
N GLN A 117 4.56 -0.12 1.32
CA GLN A 117 4.11 -1.11 2.31
C GLN A 117 2.87 -1.88 1.85
N ASN A 118 1.92 -1.22 1.18
CA ASN A 118 0.73 -1.89 0.67
C ASN A 118 1.06 -2.88 -0.46
N ASN A 119 2.01 -2.53 -1.34
CA ASN A 119 2.51 -3.45 -2.36
C ASN A 119 3.22 -4.66 -1.74
N ASP A 120 4.01 -4.45 -0.69
CA ASP A 120 4.66 -5.54 0.05
C ASP A 120 3.66 -6.45 0.76
N ASN A 121 2.59 -5.88 1.33
CA ASN A 121 1.49 -6.63 1.94
C ASN A 121 0.76 -7.46 0.88
N ARG A 122 0.47 -6.86 -0.28
CA ARG A 122 -0.16 -7.55 -1.40
C ARG A 122 0.67 -8.74 -1.88
N ALA A 123 1.96 -8.51 -2.15
CA ALA A 123 2.87 -9.57 -2.61
C ALA A 123 2.97 -10.72 -1.58
N PHE A 124 2.96 -10.40 -0.29
CA PHE A 124 2.97 -11.40 0.78
C PHE A 124 1.69 -12.25 0.81
N VAL A 125 0.53 -11.62 0.65
CA VAL A 125 -0.76 -12.33 0.57
C VAL A 125 -0.80 -13.23 -0.67
N GLU A 126 -0.42 -12.72 -1.84
CA GLU A 126 -0.38 -13.47 -3.10
C GLU A 126 0.50 -14.72 -2.96
N LYS A 127 1.73 -14.57 -2.46
CA LYS A 127 2.64 -15.70 -2.20
C LYS A 127 2.08 -16.69 -1.19
N SER A 128 1.45 -16.20 -0.13
CA SER A 128 0.83 -17.07 0.90
C SER A 128 -0.30 -17.91 0.31
N LEU A 129 -1.12 -17.32 -0.57
CA LEU A 129 -2.19 -18.03 -1.27
C LEU A 129 -1.65 -19.05 -2.26
N GLU A 130 -0.60 -18.72 -3.02
CA GLU A 130 0.09 -19.68 -3.91
C GLU A 130 0.57 -20.90 -3.14
N HIS A 131 1.19 -20.69 -1.98
CA HIS A 131 1.65 -21.76 -1.11
C HIS A 131 0.48 -22.64 -0.60
N VAL A 132 -0.62 -22.03 -0.17
CA VAL A 132 -1.83 -22.76 0.27
C VAL A 132 -2.43 -23.56 -0.88
N HIS A 133 -2.48 -23.00 -2.10
CA HIS A 133 -2.96 -23.70 -3.29
C HIS A 133 -2.06 -24.88 -3.68
N ALA A 134 -0.74 -24.70 -3.64
CA ALA A 134 0.22 -25.77 -3.89
C ALA A 134 0.11 -26.89 -2.84
N MET A 135 -0.01 -26.53 -1.56
CA MET A 135 -0.23 -27.49 -0.48
C MET A 135 -1.55 -28.25 -0.68
N LYS A 136 -2.65 -27.55 -1.00
CA LYS A 136 -3.94 -28.17 -1.30
C LYS A 136 -3.81 -29.18 -2.45
N ARG A 137 -3.13 -28.81 -3.54
CA ARG A 137 -2.90 -29.68 -4.70
C ARG A 137 -2.12 -30.94 -4.34
N ASN A 138 -1.07 -30.78 -3.52
CA ASN A 138 -0.22 -31.89 -3.07
C ASN A 138 -0.93 -32.83 -2.10
N VAL A 139 -1.73 -32.29 -1.16
CA VAL A 139 -2.44 -33.08 -0.15
C VAL A 139 -3.70 -33.74 -0.73
N LEU A 140 -4.44 -33.06 -1.60
CA LEU A 140 -5.66 -33.60 -2.25
C LEU A 140 -5.35 -34.48 -3.47
N GLY A 141 -4.08 -34.67 -3.83
CA GLY A 141 -3.70 -35.61 -4.90
C GLY A 141 -4.09 -35.18 -6.32
N GLU A 142 -4.43 -33.90 -6.55
CA GLU A 142 -4.58 -33.35 -7.92
C GLU A 142 -3.24 -33.31 -8.68
N SER A 143 -2.14 -33.52 -7.97
CA SER A 143 -0.89 -34.04 -8.52
C SER A 143 -1.10 -35.50 -8.95
N VAL A 144 -1.57 -35.70 -10.19
CA VAL A 144 -1.72 -37.00 -10.88
C VAL A 144 -0.76 -38.04 -10.29
N PRO A 145 -1.24 -39.16 -9.74
CA PRO A 145 -0.36 -40.19 -9.20
C PRO A 145 0.47 -40.77 -10.34
N LYS A 146 1.67 -40.23 -10.57
CA LYS A 146 2.72 -40.89 -11.35
C LYS A 146 3.39 -41.93 -10.46
N SER A 147 2.64 -42.97 -10.11
CA SER A 147 3.15 -44.33 -10.09
C SER A 147 2.00 -45.30 -9.79
N ASN A 148 1.47 -45.94 -10.82
CA ASN A 148 0.89 -47.26 -10.67
C ASN A 148 2.05 -48.23 -10.37
N THR A 149 2.55 -48.25 -9.13
CA THR A 149 3.67 -49.13 -8.72
C THR A 149 3.23 -50.58 -8.49
N TYR A 150 1.92 -50.85 -8.48
CA TYR A 150 1.39 -52.20 -8.41
C TYR A 150 0.35 -52.41 -9.49
N THR A 151 0.77 -53.05 -10.59
CA THR A 151 -0.17 -53.80 -11.43
C THR A 151 -0.55 -55.10 -10.71
N GLN A 152 -1.75 -55.61 -10.98
CA GLN A 152 -2.37 -56.78 -10.33
C GLN A 152 -1.57 -58.09 -10.46
N GLN A 153 -0.40 -58.08 -11.12
CA GLN A 153 0.49 -59.22 -11.33
C GLN A 153 1.90 -59.04 -10.74
N GLY A 154 2.13 -58.06 -9.86
CA GLY A 154 3.36 -58.00 -9.05
C GLY A 154 4.68 -57.88 -9.83
N GLN A 155 4.65 -57.40 -11.07
CA GLN A 155 5.87 -57.12 -11.85
C GLN A 155 6.22 -55.64 -11.73
N LYS A 156 7.39 -55.36 -11.14
CA LYS A 156 7.98 -54.01 -11.12
C LYS A 156 8.27 -53.57 -12.55
N SER A 157 7.73 -52.44 -12.97
CA SER A 157 8.13 -51.80 -14.23
C SER A 157 9.61 -51.40 -14.13
N ASN A 158 10.45 -51.95 -15.01
CA ASN A 158 11.86 -51.59 -15.10
C ASN A 158 12.03 -50.07 -15.22
N PRO A 159 12.89 -49.43 -14.39
CA PRO A 159 13.24 -48.05 -14.64
C PRO A 159 14.15 -48.01 -15.87
N VAL A 160 13.68 -47.34 -16.92
CA VAL A 160 14.50 -47.01 -18.08
C VAL A 160 15.60 -46.05 -17.62
N ASN A 161 16.85 -46.49 -17.82
CA ASN A 161 18.09 -45.73 -17.68
C ASN A 161 17.95 -44.29 -18.17
N GLY A 162 18.29 -43.31 -17.33
CA GLY A 162 18.51 -41.95 -17.83
C GLY A 162 18.46 -40.82 -16.81
N ALA A 163 19.36 -40.80 -15.83
CA ALA A 163 19.90 -39.56 -15.27
C ALA A 163 21.18 -39.86 -14.46
N ARG A 164 22.34 -39.60 -15.09
CA ARG A 164 23.65 -39.60 -14.44
C ARG A 164 23.71 -38.42 -13.46
N LEU A 165 23.88 -38.69 -12.16
CA LEU A 165 24.49 -37.73 -11.24
C LEU A 165 25.35 -38.49 -10.22
N ILE A 166 26.60 -38.04 -10.10
CA ILE A 166 27.67 -38.46 -9.18
C ILE A 166 28.72 -39.40 -9.82
N SER A 167 29.70 -38.76 -10.46
CA SER A 167 31.02 -39.32 -10.77
C SER A 167 31.83 -39.48 -9.48
N LYS A 168 32.58 -40.59 -9.39
CA LYS A 168 33.55 -40.92 -8.34
C LYS A 168 34.63 -39.85 -8.17
N GLU A 169 35.00 -39.56 -6.93
CA GLU A 169 36.40 -39.30 -6.56
C GLU A 169 36.86 -40.44 -5.64
N ALA A 170 37.95 -41.09 -6.06
CA ALA A 170 38.84 -41.95 -5.29
C ALA A 170 40.24 -41.73 -5.86
#